data_AF-A0A7Y3DNU8-F1
#
_entry.id   AF-A0A7Y3DNU8-F1
#
_cell.length_a   1.000
_cell.length_b   1.000
_cell.length_c   1.000
_cell.angle_alpha   90.00
_cell.angle_beta   90.00
_cell.angle_gamma   90.00
#
_symmetry.space_group_name_H-M   'P 1'
#
loop_
_entity.id
_entity.type
_entity.pdbx_description
1 polymer ?
#
loop_
_entity_poly.entity_id
_entity_poly.type
_entity_poly.pdbx_seq_one_letter_code
_entity_poly.pdbx_strand_id
1 'polypeptide(L)'
;MENQTFTGIGCFAKPERLGRIFSKLLQNYALGPLKGIKMFDENMSKENEGVDLLPALMAGLTASSGSGDREPLTYRRSKPIIGFYLTLNDQKLKLSVFARGNSSRPEIFTTSLDELTRLRQKRLN
;
A
#
# COMPACT_ATOMS: atom_id res chain seq x y z
N MET A 1 -5.40 -19.84 -23.39
CA MET A 1 -5.26 -19.06 -22.14
C MET A 1 -3.78 -18.90 -21.90
N GLU A 2 -3.22 -17.72 -22.14
CA GLU A 2 -1.83 -17.46 -21.78
C GLU A 2 -1.70 -17.51 -20.26
N ASN A 3 -0.76 -18.30 -19.74
CA ASN A 3 -0.41 -18.31 -18.33
C ASN A 3 0.20 -16.94 -18.00
N GLN A 4 -0.61 -16.05 -17.43
CA GLN A 4 -0.14 -14.74 -17.00
C GLN A 4 0.78 -14.95 -15.79
N THR A 5 2.09 -14.80 -16.01
CA THR A 5 3.09 -14.96 -14.94
C THR A 5 3.05 -13.73 -14.04
N PHE A 6 2.37 -13.85 -12.90
CA PHE A 6 2.37 -12.80 -11.88
C PHE A 6 3.68 -12.87 -11.08
N THR A 7 4.50 -11.82 -11.20
CA THR A 7 5.68 -11.65 -10.33
C THR A 7 5.34 -10.64 -9.25
N GLY A 8 5.61 -10.98 -8.00
CA GLY A 8 5.28 -10.10 -6.87
C GLY A 8 6.12 -10.34 -5.63
N ILE A 9 6.01 -9.41 -4.69
CA ILE A 9 6.67 -9.46 -3.39
C ILE A 9 5.61 -9.29 -2.31
N GLY A 10 5.58 -10.25 -1.38
CA GLY A 10 4.74 -10.22 -0.19
C GLY A 10 5.51 -9.86 1.06
N CYS A 11 4.83 -9.20 2.00
CA CYS A 11 5.37 -8.95 3.33
C CYS A 11 4.27 -9.10 4.39
N PHE A 12 4.52 -9.98 5.36
CA PHE A 12 3.74 -10.11 6.58
C PHE A 12 4.65 -9.80 7.76
N ALA A 13 4.28 -8.80 8.56
CA ALA A 13 5.10 -8.34 9.66
C ALA A 13 4.25 -7.57 10.69
N LYS A 14 4.88 -7.15 11.79
CA LYS A 14 4.27 -6.20 12.72
C LYS A 14 3.99 -4.86 11.99
N PRO A 15 2.92 -4.12 12.34
CA PRO A 15 2.54 -2.87 11.67
C PRO A 15 3.68 -1.86 11.51
N GLU A 16 4.51 -1.70 12.54
CA GLU A 16 5.69 -0.80 12.55
C GLU A 16 6.70 -1.12 11.43
N ARG A 17 6.86 -2.40 11.10
CA ARG A 17 7.79 -2.87 10.06
C ARG A 17 7.15 -2.84 8.69
N LEU A 18 5.83 -3.09 8.61
CA LEU A 18 5.09 -3.12 7.35
C LEU A 18 5.21 -1.80 6.58
N GLY A 19 4.93 -0.67 7.23
CA GLY A 19 5.01 0.64 6.58
C GLY A 19 6.41 0.98 6.07
N ARG A 20 7.45 0.61 6.84
CA ARG A 20 8.86 0.82 6.46
C ARG A 20 9.26 -0.02 5.25
N ILE A 21 8.92 -1.31 5.24
CA ILE A 21 9.23 -2.22 4.14
C ILE A 21 8.47 -1.80 2.88
N PHE A 22 7.17 -1.53 3.02
CA PHE A 22 6.32 -1.06 1.94
C PHE A 22 6.89 0.19 1.28
N SER A 23 7.24 1.22 2.06
CA SER A 23 7.81 2.47 1.54
C SER A 23 9.12 2.24 0.79
N LYS A 24 10.01 1.40 1.31
CA LYS A 24 11.27 1.04 0.63
C LYS A 24 11.02 0.33 -0.69
N LEU A 25 10.07 -0.61 -0.73
CA LEU A 25 9.71 -1.30 -1.96
C LEU A 25 9.14 -0.33 -3.00
N LEU A 26 8.27 0.61 -2.61
CA LEU A 26 7.75 1.61 -3.53
C LEU A 26 8.85 2.55 -4.06
N GLN A 27 9.78 2.99 -3.21
CA GLN A 27 10.92 3.83 -3.62
C GLN A 27 11.83 3.10 -4.61
N ASN A 28 12.13 1.83 -4.33
CA ASN A 28 12.95 0.99 -5.20
C ASN A 28 12.24 0.75 -6.54
N TYR A 29 10.95 0.45 -6.53
CA TYR A 29 10.15 0.30 -7.75
C TYR A 29 10.13 1.58 -8.57
N ALA A 30 9.90 2.73 -7.91
CA ALA A 30 9.85 4.03 -8.57
C ALA A 30 11.23 4.52 -9.03
N LEU A 31 12.33 3.84 -8.70
CA LEU A 31 13.69 4.29 -9.00
C LEU A 31 14.01 5.67 -8.39
N GLY A 32 13.55 5.92 -7.16
CA GLY A 32 13.88 7.16 -6.45
C GLY A 32 12.81 7.64 -5.47
N PRO A 33 12.99 8.86 -4.90
CA PRO A 33 12.10 9.41 -3.89
C PRO A 33 10.66 9.55 -4.37
N LEU A 34 9.71 9.41 -3.44
CA LEU A 34 8.27 9.47 -3.71
C LEU A 34 7.67 10.88 -3.49
N LYS A 35 8.52 11.92 -3.42
CA LYS A 35 8.10 13.30 -3.12
C LYS A 35 7.17 13.84 -4.21
N GLY A 36 6.04 14.44 -3.79
CA GLY A 36 5.13 15.15 -4.69
C GLY A 36 4.19 14.25 -5.52
N ILE A 37 4.22 12.93 -5.33
CA ILE A 37 3.27 12.03 -5.96
C ILE A 37 2.00 12.03 -5.13
N LYS A 38 0.89 12.48 -5.71
CA LYS A 38 -0.43 12.03 -5.24
C LYS A 38 -0.49 10.55 -5.61
N MET A 39 -0.03 9.68 -4.71
CA MET A 39 0.02 8.24 -5.01
C MET A 39 -1.36 7.68 -5.37
N PHE A 40 -2.42 8.39 -4.96
CA PHE A 40 -3.80 8.02 -5.19
C PHE A 40 -4.63 9.27 -5.44
N ASP A 41 -5.47 9.21 -6.46
CA ASP A 41 -6.50 10.21 -6.72
C ASP A 41 -7.63 10.01 -5.69
N GLU A 42 -8.11 11.10 -5.10
CA GLU A 42 -9.26 11.13 -4.20
C GLU A 42 -10.54 10.65 -4.91
N ASN A 43 -10.52 10.57 -6.25
CA ASN A 43 -11.56 10.01 -7.10
C ASN A 43 -11.48 8.48 -7.28
N MET A 44 -10.49 7.77 -6.71
CA MET A 44 -10.57 6.31 -6.65
C MET A 44 -11.80 5.94 -5.80
N SER A 45 -12.84 5.45 -6.48
CA SER A 45 -14.19 5.14 -5.97
C SER A 45 -14.22 4.86 -4.46
N LYS A 46 -15.12 5.57 -3.76
CA LYS A 46 -15.52 5.32 -2.36
C LYS A 46 -15.99 3.88 -2.09
N GLU A 47 -16.07 3.02 -3.10
CA GLU A 47 -16.35 1.59 -2.98
C GLU A 47 -15.09 0.73 -2.71
N ASN A 48 -13.87 1.27 -2.85
CA ASN A 48 -12.64 0.53 -2.60
C ASN A 48 -12.11 0.77 -1.18
N GLU A 49 -12.59 -0.04 -0.23
CA GLU A 49 -12.10 -0.09 1.16
C GLU A 49 -10.56 -0.22 1.29
N GLY A 50 -9.87 -0.66 0.22
CA GLY A 50 -8.41 -0.73 0.14
C GLY A 50 -7.67 0.61 0.07
N VAL A 51 -8.32 1.66 -0.42
CA VAL A 51 -7.74 3.01 -0.49
C VAL A 51 -7.62 3.59 0.93
N ASP A 52 -8.60 3.32 1.80
CA ASP A 52 -8.63 3.78 3.19
C ASP A 52 -7.58 3.08 4.07
N LEU A 53 -7.19 1.84 3.73
CA LEU A 53 -6.18 1.09 4.47
C LEU A 53 -4.74 1.50 4.13
N LEU A 54 -4.54 2.25 3.07
CA LEU A 54 -3.21 2.64 2.63
C LEU A 54 -2.60 3.75 3.52
N PRO A 55 -3.31 4.82 3.88
CA PRO A 55 -2.84 5.73 4.92
C PRO A 55 -2.49 5.00 6.21
N ALA A 56 -3.24 3.97 6.60
CA ALA A 56 -2.93 3.14 7.77
C ALA A 56 -1.67 2.27 7.58
N LEU A 57 -1.48 1.66 6.40
CA LEU A 57 -0.27 0.92 6.05
C LEU A 57 0.97 1.81 6.09
N MET A 58 0.85 3.02 5.56
CA MET A 58 1.91 4.04 5.58
C MET A 58 2.09 4.62 7.00
N ALA A 59 1.02 4.85 7.76
CA ALA A 59 1.07 5.37 9.14
C ALA A 59 1.66 4.38 10.14
N GLY A 60 1.90 3.12 9.78
CA GLY A 60 2.86 2.25 10.51
C GLY A 60 4.24 2.91 10.72
N LEU A 61 4.53 4.01 10.01
CA LEU A 61 5.65 4.93 10.24
C LEU A 61 5.52 5.79 11.51
N THR A 62 4.32 6.27 11.88
CA THR A 62 4.13 7.29 12.95
C THR A 62 4.14 6.74 14.36
N ALA A 63 3.93 5.43 14.56
CA ALA A 63 3.96 4.81 15.88
C ALA A 63 5.37 4.78 16.52
N SER A 64 6.42 5.19 15.80
CA SER A 64 7.81 5.15 16.29
C SER A 64 8.57 6.49 16.22
N SER A 65 7.87 7.61 16.07
CA SER A 65 8.43 8.96 16.22
C SER A 65 7.60 9.74 17.23
N GLY A 66 8.17 10.02 18.41
CA GLY A 66 7.47 10.59 19.55
C GLY A 66 6.93 12.01 19.37
N SER A 67 6.10 12.37 20.34
CA SER A 67 5.57 13.69 20.72
C SER A 67 4.64 14.42 19.72
N GLY A 68 3.44 14.74 20.23
CA GLY A 68 2.68 15.93 19.83
C GLY A 68 1.42 15.65 19.02
N ASP A 69 0.29 15.65 19.71
CA ASP A 69 -1.01 16.21 19.27
C ASP A 69 -1.27 16.23 17.77
N ARG A 70 -1.40 15.04 17.17
CA ARG A 70 -2.17 14.90 15.95
C ARG A 70 -3.41 14.12 16.31
N GLU A 71 -4.56 14.79 16.17
CA GLU A 71 -5.87 14.15 16.29
C GLU A 71 -5.81 12.78 15.62
N PRO A 72 -6.19 11.70 16.32
CA PRO A 72 -6.21 10.38 15.73
C PRO A 72 -7.26 10.44 14.63
N LEU A 73 -6.80 10.51 13.37
CA LEU A 73 -7.63 10.23 12.19
C LEU A 73 -8.48 9.03 12.57
N THR A 74 -9.77 9.28 12.69
CA THR A 74 -10.72 8.50 13.47
C THR A 74 -10.46 7.02 13.26
N TYR A 75 -9.87 6.39 14.28
CA TYR A 75 -9.65 4.95 14.44
C TYR A 75 -11.01 4.22 14.59
N ARG A 76 -12.06 4.69 13.91
CA ARG A 76 -13.34 4.03 13.80
C ARG A 76 -13.21 3.04 12.65
N ARG A 77 -12.87 1.80 12.99
CA ARG A 77 -12.97 0.56 12.16
C ARG A 77 -11.77 0.16 11.29
N SER A 78 -10.53 0.64 11.54
CA SER A 78 -9.39 0.08 10.79
C SER A 78 -9.05 -1.33 11.29
N LYS A 79 -9.42 -2.34 10.48
CA LYS A 79 -9.01 -3.74 10.69
C LYS A 79 -7.47 -3.79 10.77
N PRO A 80 -6.86 -4.50 11.75
CA PRO A 80 -5.41 -4.56 11.86
C PRO A 80 -4.79 -5.08 10.57
N ILE A 81 -3.93 -4.28 9.94
CA ILE A 81 -3.21 -4.71 8.73
C ILE A 81 -2.12 -5.69 9.14
N ILE A 82 -2.15 -6.87 8.53
CA ILE A 82 -1.24 -7.98 8.84
C ILE A 82 -0.20 -8.22 7.74
N GLY A 83 -0.43 -7.67 6.55
CA GLY A 83 0.51 -7.77 5.45
C GLY A 83 0.06 -7.08 4.18
N PHE A 84 0.92 -7.11 3.18
CA PHE A 84 0.61 -6.68 1.83
C PHE A 84 1.30 -7.56 0.78
N TYR A 85 0.81 -7.50 -0.45
CA TYR A 85 1.42 -8.10 -1.63
C TYR A 85 1.48 -7.05 -2.75
N LEU A 86 2.67 -6.84 -3.30
CA LEU A 86 2.89 -6.01 -4.48
C LEU A 86 3.04 -6.92 -5.69
N THR A 87 2.17 -6.77 -6.68
CA THR A 87 2.19 -7.59 -7.90
C THR A 87 2.45 -6.71 -9.11
N LEU A 88 3.38 -7.14 -9.98
CA LEU A 88 3.55 -6.55 -11.29
C LEU A 88 2.80 -7.40 -12.31
N ASN A 89 1.79 -6.83 -12.96
CA ASN A 89 1.07 -7.46 -14.06
C ASN A 89 1.01 -6.50 -15.24
N ASP A 90 1.46 -6.92 -16.42
CA ASP A 90 1.46 -6.09 -17.64
C ASP A 90 2.07 -4.69 -17.41
N GLN A 91 3.22 -4.65 -16.71
CA GLN A 91 3.91 -3.44 -16.26
C GLN A 91 3.15 -2.56 -15.26
N LYS A 92 1.93 -2.93 -14.86
CA LYS A 92 1.15 -2.22 -13.84
C LYS A 92 1.40 -2.82 -12.47
N LEU A 93 1.75 -1.96 -11.52
CA LEU A 93 1.91 -2.34 -10.14
C LEU A 93 0.55 -2.34 -9.43
N LYS A 94 0.20 -3.47 -8.80
CA LYS A 94 -0.99 -3.61 -7.95
C LYS A 94 -0.57 -3.85 -6.51
N LEU A 95 -1.35 -3.32 -5.59
CA LEU A 95 -1.22 -3.53 -4.15
C LEU A 95 -2.41 -4.33 -3.64
N SER A 96 -2.16 -5.44 -2.97
CA SER A 96 -3.14 -6.14 -2.15
C SER A 96 -2.77 -5.96 -0.67
N VAL A 97 -3.69 -5.48 0.16
CA VAL A 97 -3.53 -5.31 1.61
C VAL A 97 -4.33 -6.40 2.33
N PHE A 98 -3.70 -7.08 3.27
CA PHE A 98 -4.33 -8.09 4.11
C PHE A 98 -4.65 -7.48 5.46
N ALA A 99 -5.93 -7.48 5.83
CA ALA A 99 -6.38 -7.03 7.13
C ALA A 99 -7.05 -8.16 7.91
N ARG A 100 -6.87 -8.15 9.23
CA ARG A 100 -7.53 -9.10 10.11
C ARG A 100 -8.98 -8.71 10.27
N GLY A 101 -9.86 -9.44 9.59
CA GLY A 101 -11.31 -9.34 9.78
C GLY A 101 -11.78 -10.06 11.05
N ASN A 102 -13.09 -10.06 11.27
CA ASN A 102 -13.74 -10.81 12.36
C ASN A 102 -13.82 -12.32 12.10
N SER A 103 -13.51 -12.75 10.87
CA SER A 103 -13.53 -14.16 10.47
C SER A 103 -12.16 -14.82 10.65
N SER A 104 -12.10 -16.15 10.54
CA SER A 104 -10.83 -16.90 10.54
C SER A 104 -9.94 -16.62 9.33
N ARG A 105 -10.48 -15.99 8.27
CA ARG A 105 -9.74 -15.64 7.05
C ARG A 105 -9.43 -14.14 7.02
N PRO A 106 -8.20 -13.75 6.63
CA PRO A 106 -7.88 -12.36 6.34
C PRO A 106 -8.76 -11.81 5.21
N GLU A 107 -9.13 -10.55 5.34
CA GLU A 107 -9.75 -9.80 4.27
C GLU A 107 -8.67 -9.20 3.37
N ILE A 108 -8.90 -9.19 2.07
CA ILE A 108 -7.93 -8.77 1.06
C ILE A 108 -8.51 -7.62 0.27
N PHE A 109 -7.79 -6.51 0.24
CA PHE A 109 -8.17 -5.30 -0.49
C PHE A 109 -7.15 -5.03 -1.58
N THR A 110 -7.57 -4.95 -2.84
CA THR A 110 -6.64 -4.76 -3.97
C THR A 110 -6.89 -3.45 -4.68
N THR A 111 -5.82 -2.70 -4.96
CA THR A 111 -5.85 -1.45 -5.73
C THR A 111 -4.70 -1.37 -6.72
N SER A 112 -4.85 -0.56 -7.77
CA SER A 112 -3.78 -0.29 -8.74
C SER A 112 -2.93 0.89 -8.31
N LEU A 113 -1.62 0.82 -8.55
CA LEU A 113 -0.63 1.88 -8.29
C LEU A 113 -0.23 2.54 -9.62
N ASP A 114 -1.22 3.02 -10.38
CA ASP A 114 -1.03 3.51 -11.74
C ASP A 114 -0.12 4.74 -11.81
N GLU A 115 -0.27 5.69 -10.88
CA GLU A 115 0.59 6.88 -10.81
C GLU A 115 2.05 6.52 -10.52
N LEU A 116 2.27 5.50 -9.68
CA LEU A 116 3.63 5.02 -9.40
C LEU A 116 4.24 4.33 -10.62
N THR A 117 3.42 3.62 -11.39
CA THR A 117 3.83 3.00 -12.66
C THR A 117 4.20 4.07 -13.69
N ARG A 118 3.38 5.12 -13.83
CA ARG A 118 3.66 6.27 -14.71
C ARG A 118 4.95 6.98 -14.33
N LEU A 119 5.18 7.20 -13.03
CA LEU A 119 6.41 7.81 -12.55
C LEU A 119 7.65 6.98 -12.90
N ARG A 120 7.58 5.66 -12.67
CA ARG A 120 8.68 4.76 -13.03
C ARG A 120 9.01 4.85 -14.51
N GLN A 121 7.98 4.83 -15.37
CA GLN A 121 8.16 4.97 -16.82
C GLN A 121 8.84 6.31 -17.19
N LYS A 122 8.43 7.42 -16.57
CA LYS A 122 9.09 8.73 -16.76
C LYS A 122 10.55 8.79 -16.31
N ARG A 123 11.01 7.87 -15.47
CA ARG A 123 12.40 7.80 -14.98
C ARG A 123 13.26 6.80 -15.75
N LEU A 124 12.63 5.88 -16.48
CA LEU A 124 13.29 4.91 -17.35
C LEU A 124 13.52 5.46 -18.75
N ASN A 125 12.71 6.43 -19.17
CA ASN A 125 12.84 7.19 -20.42
C ASN A 125 13.59 8.50 -20.17
#